data_AF-A0A829WC68-F1
#
_entry.id   AF-A0A829WC68-F1
#
_cell.length_a   1.000
_cell.length_b   1.000
_cell.length_c   1.000
_cell.angle_alpha   90.00
_cell.angle_beta   90.00
_cell.angle_gamma   90.00
#
_symmetry.space_group_name_H-M   'P 1'
#
loop_
_entity.id
_entity.type
_entity.pdbx_description
1 polymer ?
#
loop_
_entity_poly.entity_id
_entity_poly.type
_entity_poly.pdbx_seq_one_letter_code
_entity_poly.pdbx_strand_id
1 'polypeptide(L)' 'MEKKYKIIDDFLCGGQKMVIIGMSGDTCIMPKEDYNRIIIAERKYKKRVND' A
#
# COMPACT_ATOMS: atom_id res chain seq x y z
N MET A 1 -8.78 0.51 14.69
CA MET A 1 -8.19 1.70 14.04
C MET A 1 -7.90 1.32 12.60
N GLU A 2 -8.59 1.92 11.63
CA GLU A 2 -8.43 1.55 10.22
C GLU A 2 -7.08 2.08 9.71
N LYS A 3 -6.14 1.19 9.37
CA LYS A 3 -4.87 1.60 8.75
C LYS A 3 -5.19 2.21 7.38
N LYS A 4 -5.06 3.53 7.26
CA LYS A 4 -5.25 4.26 6.00
C LYS A 4 -3.91 4.33 5.29
N TYR A 5 -3.75 3.48 4.28
CA TYR A 5 -2.64 3.58 3.34
C TYR A 5 -2.97 4.70 2.34
N LYS A 6 -2.13 5.73 2.30
CA LYS A 6 -2.26 6.83 1.33
C LYS A 6 -0.99 6.90 0.50
N ILE A 7 -1.13 6.81 -0.82
CA ILE A 7 0.00 7.09 -1.71
C ILE A 7 0.29 8.60 -1.60
N ILE A 8 1.53 8.92 -1.25
CA ILE A 8 2.06 10.28 -1.17
C ILE A 8 2.64 10.68 -2.51
N ASP A 9 3.47 9.82 -3.10
CA ASP A 9 4.13 10.06 -4.38
C ASP A 9 4.55 8.75 -5.07
N ASP A 10 4.94 8.82 -6.34
CA ASP A 10 5.50 7.70 -7.10
C ASP A 10 6.66 8.13 -8.00
N PHE A 11 7.65 7.24 -8.16
CA PHE A 11 8.85 7.51 -8.95
C PHE A 11 9.38 6.26 -9.63
N LEU A 12 10.19 6.46 -10.67
CA LEU A 12 10.89 5.38 -11.36
C LEU A 12 12.29 5.19 -10.76
N CYS A 13 12.63 3.96 -10.40
CA CYS A 13 13.95 3.57 -9.91
C CYS A 13 14.40 2.31 -10.66
N GLY A 14 15.47 2.41 -11.46
CA GLY A 14 16.00 1.25 -12.20
C GLY A 14 15.00 0.58 -13.15
N GLY A 15 14.07 1.35 -13.73
CA GLY A 15 12.99 0.82 -14.58
C GLY A 15 11.79 0.26 -13.82
N GLN A 16 11.85 0.20 -12.48
CA GLN A 16 10.75 -0.23 -11.62
C GLN A 16 10.00 0.98 -11.05
N LYS A 17 8.67 0.90 -11.03
CA LYS A 17 7.83 1.94 -10.42
C LYS A 17 7.72 1.73 -8.92
N MET A 18 8.26 2.66 -8.15
CA MET A 18 8.22 2.72 -6.68
C MET A 18 7.11 3.67 -6.23
N VAL A 19 6.50 3.40 -5.08
CA VAL A 19 5.50 4.25 -4.45
C VAL A 19 5.91 4.59 -3.03
N ILE A 20 5.66 5.84 -2.64
CA ILE A 20 5.80 6.32 -1.27
C ILE A 20 4.42 6.30 -0.64
N ILE A 21 4.27 5.60 0.49
CA ILE A 21 3.00 5.37 1.15
C ILE A 21 3.08 5.92 2.57
N GLY A 22 2.14 6.77 2.94
CA GLY A 22 1.90 7.16 4.33
C GLY A 22 0.96 6.18 5.03
N MET A 23 1.34 5.78 6.24
CA MET A 23 0.56 4.95 7.17
C MET A 23 0.59 5.62 8.54
N SER A 24 -0.51 6.22 9.00
CA SER A 24 -0.72 6.73 10.37
C SER A 24 0.55 7.02 11.20
N GLY A 25 1.36 8.00 10.78
CA GLY A 25 2.59 8.43 11.47
C GLY A 25 3.90 7.98 10.81
N ASP A 26 3.85 6.94 9.99
CA ASP A 26 5.00 6.35 9.29
C ASP A 26 4.90 6.53 7.77
N THR A 27 6.05 6.47 7.10
CA THR A 27 6.16 6.47 5.63
C THR A 27 6.99 5.27 5.18
N CYS A 28 6.51 4.56 4.16
CA CYS A 28 7.19 3.40 3.58
C CYS A 28 7.36 3.59 2.07
N ILE A 29 8.47 3.09 1.53
CA ILE A 29 8.74 3.08 0.09
C ILE A 29 8.81 1.63 -0.35
N MET A 30 8.06 1.27 -1.38
CA MET A 30 8.04 -0.09 -1.91
C MET A 30 7.69 -0.10 -3.41
N PRO A 31 7.94 -1.21 -4.11
CA PRO A 31 7.43 -1.39 -5.46
C PRO A 31 5.92 -1.26 -5.53
N LYS A 32 5.41 -0.64 -6.60
CA LYS A 32 3.96 -0.51 -6.84
C LYS A 32 3.25 -1.87 -6.86
N GLU A 33 3.92 -2.91 -7.35
CA GLU A 33 3.38 -4.27 -7.39
C GLU A 33 3.15 -4.85 -5.99
N ASP A 34 4.10 -4.65 -5.08
CA ASP A 34 3.96 -5.12 -3.70
C ASP A 34 2.89 -4.34 -2.94
N TYR A 35 2.81 -3.03 -3.16
CA TYR A 35 1.70 -2.23 -2.64
C TYR A 35 0.33 -2.77 -3.10
N ASN A 36 0.19 -3.04 -4.39
CA ASN A 36 -1.06 -3.58 -4.93
C ASN A 36 -1.41 -4.93 -4.30
N ARG A 37 -0.42 -5.81 -4.09
CA ARG A 37 -0.62 -7.10 -3.41
C ARG A 37 -1.12 -6.91 -1.98
N ILE A 38 -0.53 -6.00 -1.22
CA ILE A 38 -0.93 -5.67 0.16
C ILE A 38 -2.38 -5.18 0.19
N ILE A 39 -2.73 -4.19 -0.65
CA ILE A 39 -4.09 -3.63 -0.68
C ILE A 39 -5.13 -4.68 -1.07
N ILE A 40 -4.82 -5.56 -2.03
CA ILE A 40 -5.73 -6.66 -2.41
C ILE A 40 -5.91 -7.64 -1.24
N ALA A 41 -4.83 -8.01 -0.56
CA ALA A 41 -4.88 -8.91 0.58
C ALA A 41 -5.70 -8.31 1.74
N GLU A 42 -5.50 -7.03 2.06
CA GLU A 42 -6.27 -6.35 3.10
C GLU A 42 -7.75 -6.22 2.74
N ARG A 43 -8.08 -5.88 1.48
CA ARG A 43 -9.48 -5.84 1.02
C ARG A 43 -10.15 -7.21 1.14
N LYS A 44 -9.44 -8.29 0.79
CA LYS A 44 -9.93 -9.68 0.95
C LYS A 44 -10.12 -10.04 2.42
N TYR A 45 -9.20 -9.64 3.29
CA TYR A 45 -9.29 -9.89 4.72
C TYR A 45 -10.48 -9.15 5.34
N LYS A 46 -10.65 -7.85 5.05
CA LYS A 46 -11.82 -7.06 5.50
C LYS A 46 -13.14 -7.67 5.04
N LYS A 47 -13.19 -8.22 3.82
CA LYS A 47 -14.40 -8.91 3.32
C LYS A 47 -14.76 -10.14 4.15
N ARG A 48 -13.78 -10.91 4.63
CA ARG A 48 -14.01 -12.13 5.44
C ARG A 48 -14.35 -11.85 6.90
N VAL A 49 -13.98 -10.69 7.44
CA VAL A 49 -14.26 -10.32 8.84
C VAL A 49 -15.65 -9.71 9.00
N ASN A 50 -16.30 -9.28 7.91
CA ASN A 50 -17.66 -8.72 7.92
C ASN A 50 -18.73 -9.70 7.40
N ASP A 51 -18.38 -10.97 7.24
CA ASP A 51 -19.28 -12.08 6.87
C ASP A 51 -19.51 -12.94 8.14
#